data_AF-A0A7K0M7K0-F1
#
_entry.id   AF-A0A7K0M7K0-F1
#
_cell.length_a   1.000
_cell.length_b   1.000
_cell.length_c   1.000
_cell.angle_alpha   90.00
_cell.angle_beta   90.00
_cell.angle_gamma   90.00
#
_symmetry.space_group_name_H-M   'P 1'
#
loop_
_entity.id
_entity.type
_entity.pdbx_description
1 polymer ?
#
loop_
_entity_poly.entity_id
_entity_poly.type
_entity_poly.pdbx_seq_one_letter_code
_entity_poly.pdbx_strand_id
1 'polypeptide(L)'
;DTILTSSGDLIAPGVAEAVMIKRQARVRSDGWTQLSVEFRLPEGLRDPLRVGVELVLPATPSASLNASAQAGPATSWENLEWVGIGPGENYSDRSAAVGVGHWKSTVTEQYEDNAVPQEHGHRGGLRWLSLSQESTSSTTAGLPLSGLLMVAEPNRLPGSRILQWPGFAARHHNDAELWAALHSSDLSAGPGRDTYVYLDAAQRGLGTASCGPDTLSAYRLGAGKYRVSVWCRYFDPSTEEQELLVRNLRAAWAQLPI
;
A
#
# COMPACT_ATOMS: atom_id res chain seq x y z
N ASP A 1 -5.13 22.57 12.08
CA ASP A 1 -4.31 21.64 11.28
C ASP A 1 -2.86 22.03 11.31
N THR A 2 -1.96 21.07 11.50
CA THR A 2 -0.52 21.26 11.38
C THR A 2 -0.06 20.73 10.04
N ILE A 3 0.72 21.51 9.29
CA ILE A 3 1.28 21.09 8.00
C ILE A 3 2.79 20.96 8.13
N LEU A 4 3.30 19.76 7.88
CA LEU A 4 4.73 19.46 7.80
C LEU A 4 5.10 19.24 6.34
N THR A 5 6.25 19.76 5.90
CA THR A 5 6.72 19.57 4.53
C THR A 5 8.22 19.28 4.55
N SER A 6 8.64 18.30 3.78
CA SER A 6 10.05 18.00 3.54
C SER A 6 10.28 17.71 2.06
N SER A 7 11.51 17.91 1.61
CA SER A 7 11.96 17.55 0.28
C SER A 7 13.27 16.80 0.37
N GLY A 8 13.56 15.99 -0.64
CA GLY A 8 14.84 15.32 -0.77
C GLY A 8 14.92 14.58 -2.09
N ASP A 9 16.09 14.05 -2.38
CA ASP A 9 16.42 13.51 -3.68
C ASP A 9 16.78 12.03 -3.55
N LEU A 10 16.30 11.20 -4.47
CA LEU A 10 16.73 9.81 -4.61
C LEU A 10 17.54 9.66 -5.88
N ILE A 11 18.77 9.18 -5.76
CA ILE A 11 19.61 8.84 -6.90
C ILE A 11 19.39 7.36 -7.19
N ALA A 12 18.68 7.07 -8.29
CA ALA A 12 18.48 5.70 -8.73
C ALA A 12 19.80 5.14 -9.29
N PRO A 13 20.16 3.86 -9.02
CA PRO A 13 21.35 3.25 -9.60
C PRO A 13 21.36 3.38 -11.12
N GLY A 14 22.47 3.87 -11.68
CA GLY A 14 22.63 4.03 -13.13
C GLY A 14 21.95 5.25 -13.74
N VAL A 15 21.37 6.16 -12.95
CA VAL A 15 20.76 7.41 -13.43
C VAL A 15 21.47 8.61 -12.81
N ALA A 16 21.97 9.53 -13.65
CA ALA A 16 22.71 10.71 -13.20
C ALA A 16 21.81 11.78 -12.55
N GLU A 17 20.59 11.94 -13.06
CA GLU A 17 19.61 12.88 -12.52
C GLU A 17 18.85 12.23 -11.36
N ALA A 18 18.67 12.99 -10.28
CA ALA A 18 17.93 12.50 -9.12
C ALA A 18 16.41 12.59 -9.33
N VAL A 19 15.70 11.67 -8.70
CA VAL A 19 14.25 11.78 -8.50
C VAL A 19 14.00 12.74 -7.35
N MET A 20 13.43 13.91 -7.65
CA MET A 20 13.02 14.85 -6.61
C MET A 20 11.79 14.32 -5.90
N ILE A 21 11.81 14.32 -4.57
CA ILE A 21 10.70 13.94 -3.71
C ILE A 21 10.27 15.12 -2.86
N LYS A 22 8.97 15.40 -2.86
CA LYS A 22 8.34 16.32 -1.92
C LYS A 22 7.31 15.56 -1.10
N ARG A 23 7.42 15.65 0.21
CA ARG A 23 6.52 15.03 1.19
C ARG A 23 5.77 16.12 1.93
N GLN A 24 4.48 15.94 2.12
CA GLN A 24 3.64 16.80 2.93
C GLN A 24 2.78 15.94 3.85
N ALA A 25 2.73 16.30 5.13
CA ALA A 25 1.81 15.73 6.09
C ALA A 25 0.88 16.81 6.63
N ARG A 26 -0.43 16.66 6.50
CA ARG A 26 -1.43 17.54 7.13
C ARG A 26 -2.10 16.79 8.27
N VAL A 27 -1.79 17.16 9.49
CA VAL A 27 -2.35 16.56 10.72
C VAL A 27 -3.55 17.37 11.18
N ARG A 28 -4.70 16.71 11.33
CA ARG A 28 -5.94 17.28 11.85
C ARG A 28 -6.16 16.88 13.30
N SER A 29 -6.95 17.67 14.03
CA SER A 29 -7.25 17.42 15.44
C SER A 29 -8.21 16.24 15.67
N ASP A 30 -8.87 15.74 14.63
CA ASP A 30 -9.81 14.59 14.69
C ASP A 30 -9.12 13.23 14.44
N GLY A 31 -7.78 13.21 14.48
CA GLY A 31 -6.97 12.01 14.33
C GLY A 31 -6.63 11.64 12.88
N TRP A 32 -7.16 12.37 11.89
CA TRP A 32 -6.78 12.19 10.49
C TRP A 32 -5.46 12.88 10.15
N THR A 33 -4.61 12.18 9.40
CA THR A 33 -3.41 12.75 8.79
C THR A 33 -3.42 12.50 7.29
N GLN A 34 -3.33 13.55 6.48
CA GLN A 34 -3.06 13.39 5.05
C GLN A 34 -1.56 13.22 4.85
N LEU A 35 -1.13 12.13 4.21
CA LEU A 35 0.22 11.91 3.74
C LEU A 35 0.22 12.04 2.21
N SER A 36 0.96 13.03 1.71
CA SER A 36 1.11 13.28 0.27
C SER A 36 2.58 13.22 -0.12
N VAL A 37 2.92 12.37 -1.07
CA VAL A 37 4.28 12.22 -1.61
C VAL A 37 4.24 12.44 -3.11
N GLU A 38 4.94 13.47 -3.56
CA GLU A 38 5.14 13.80 -4.96
C GLU A 38 6.54 13.38 -5.39
N PHE A 39 6.61 12.70 -6.54
CA PHE A 39 7.84 12.30 -7.20
C PHE A 39 7.95 13.04 -8.53
N ARG A 40 9.13 13.57 -8.84
CA ARG A 40 9.44 14.09 -10.19
C ARG A 40 10.53 13.23 -10.79
N LEU A 41 10.12 12.38 -11.71
CA LEU A 41 11.02 11.48 -12.41
C LEU A 41 11.72 12.25 -13.55
N PRO A 42 13.06 12.20 -13.62
CA PRO A 42 13.82 12.84 -14.69
C PRO A 42 13.69 12.08 -16.02
N GLU A 43 14.01 12.73 -17.14
CA GLU A 43 13.97 12.11 -18.47
C GLU A 43 14.93 10.92 -18.60
N GLY A 44 16.05 10.95 -17.88
CA GLY A 44 17.02 9.86 -17.84
C GLY A 44 16.51 8.58 -17.16
N LEU A 45 15.55 8.68 -16.22
CA LEU A 45 14.95 7.52 -15.56
C LEU A 45 13.78 6.99 -16.40
N ARG A 46 14.11 6.13 -17.36
CA ARG A 46 13.12 5.54 -18.28
C ARG A 46 12.57 4.23 -17.72
N ASP A 47 11.24 4.10 -17.74
CA ASP A 47 10.48 2.88 -17.47
C ASP A 47 10.76 2.19 -16.12
N PRO A 48 10.64 2.90 -14.97
CA PRO A 48 10.71 2.23 -13.66
C PRO A 48 9.56 1.23 -13.48
N LEU A 49 9.79 0.21 -12.64
CA LEU A 49 8.80 -0.83 -12.34
C LEU A 49 7.58 -0.27 -11.59
N ARG A 50 7.80 0.66 -10.66
CA ARG A 50 6.74 1.32 -9.88
C ARG A 50 7.17 2.71 -9.42
N VAL A 51 6.20 3.57 -9.14
CA VAL A 51 6.38 4.86 -8.47
C VAL A 51 5.37 4.95 -7.33
N GLY A 52 5.86 4.85 -6.10
CA GLY A 52 5.01 4.71 -4.93
C GLY A 52 5.77 4.87 -3.62
N VAL A 53 5.07 4.58 -2.52
CA VAL A 53 5.65 4.52 -1.18
C VAL A 53 5.43 3.14 -0.58
N GLU A 54 6.39 2.72 0.24
CA GLU A 54 6.28 1.56 1.10
C GLU A 54 6.04 2.03 2.53
N LEU A 55 5.10 1.39 3.22
CA LEU A 55 4.81 1.54 4.63
C LEU A 55 5.03 0.18 5.30
N VAL A 56 5.83 0.15 6.37
CA VAL A 56 6.04 -1.06 7.17
C VAL A 56 5.19 -0.95 8.42
N LEU A 57 4.26 -1.89 8.60
CA LEU A 57 3.43 -2.00 9.79
C LEU A 57 4.03 -3.10 10.69
N PRO A 58 4.65 -2.74 11.83
CA PRO A 58 5.32 -3.71 12.67
C PRO A 58 4.34 -4.72 13.28
N ALA A 59 4.78 -5.97 13.42
CA ALA A 59 4.08 -6.91 14.29
C ALA A 59 4.17 -6.45 15.75
N THR A 60 3.09 -6.66 16.51
CA THR A 60 3.09 -6.44 17.96
C THR A 60 3.62 -7.72 18.63
N PRO A 61 4.77 -7.66 19.34
CA PRO A 61 5.27 -8.82 20.07
C PRO A 61 4.27 -9.26 21.14
N SER A 62 4.12 -10.57 21.34
CA SER A 62 3.37 -11.08 22.49
C SER A 62 4.10 -10.71 23.78
N ALA A 63 3.48 -9.88 24.62
CA ALA A 63 4.04 -9.58 25.93
C ALA A 63 3.98 -10.82 26.82
N SER A 64 5.15 -11.36 27.19
CA SER A 64 5.21 -12.39 28.22
C SER A 64 4.92 -11.76 29.57
N LEU A 65 3.84 -12.19 30.24
CA LEU A 65 3.43 -11.67 31.55
C LEU A 65 4.40 -12.05 32.68
N ASN A 66 5.36 -12.93 32.43
CA ASN A 66 6.42 -13.31 33.37
C ASN A 66 7.68 -13.78 32.65
N ALA A 67 8.86 -13.51 33.22
CA ALA A 67 10.17 -13.81 32.61
C ALA A 67 10.43 -15.31 32.31
N SER A 68 9.53 -16.22 32.73
CA SER A 68 9.62 -17.66 32.52
C SER A 68 8.63 -18.21 31.49
N ALA A 69 7.65 -17.44 31.00
CA ALA A 69 6.76 -17.91 29.94
C ALA A 69 7.36 -17.66 28.56
N GLN A 70 7.30 -18.69 27.72
CA GLN A 70 7.52 -18.56 26.28
C GLN A 70 6.57 -17.47 25.76
N ALA A 71 7.11 -16.43 25.10
CA ALA A 71 6.28 -15.44 24.44
C ALA A 71 5.35 -16.15 23.44
N GLY A 72 4.07 -15.78 23.43
CA GLY A 72 3.13 -16.25 22.41
C GLY A 72 3.51 -15.75 21.01
N PRO A 73 2.79 -16.19 19.96
CA PRO A 73 2.99 -15.65 18.62
C PRO A 73 2.74 -14.14 18.61
N ALA A 74 3.56 -13.39 17.86
CA ALA A 74 3.32 -11.96 17.66
C ALA A 74 2.04 -11.73 16.86
N THR A 75 1.38 -10.61 17.10
CA THR A 75 0.17 -10.23 16.37
C THR A 75 0.53 -9.35 15.17
N SER A 76 0.34 -9.87 13.96
CA SER A 76 0.54 -9.12 12.70
C SER A 76 -0.72 -8.36 12.27
N TRP A 77 -0.56 -7.45 11.31
CA TRP A 77 -1.65 -6.75 10.65
C TRP A 77 -2.23 -7.64 9.56
N GLU A 78 -3.21 -8.46 9.92
CA GLU A 78 -3.66 -9.56 9.06
C GLU A 78 -4.96 -9.28 8.31
N ASN A 79 -5.95 -8.69 8.97
CA ASN A 79 -7.26 -8.48 8.38
C ASN A 79 -7.19 -7.35 7.36
N LEU A 80 -7.57 -7.61 6.10
CA LEU A 80 -7.53 -6.65 5.01
C LEU A 80 -8.93 -6.41 4.45
N GLU A 81 -9.31 -5.15 4.36
CA GLU A 81 -10.57 -4.72 3.76
C GLU A 81 -10.30 -3.53 2.84
N TRP A 82 -10.87 -3.49 1.64
CA TRP A 82 -10.63 -2.38 0.71
C TRP A 82 -11.80 -2.13 -0.23
N VAL A 83 -11.93 -0.87 -0.65
CA VAL A 83 -12.70 -0.49 -1.83
C VAL A 83 -11.76 -0.13 -2.96
N GLY A 84 -11.86 -0.86 -4.06
CA GLY A 84 -11.00 -0.72 -5.23
C GLY A 84 -11.21 -1.90 -6.17
N ILE A 85 -10.27 -2.10 -7.10
CA ILE A 85 -10.35 -3.25 -8.02
C ILE A 85 -10.03 -4.55 -7.26
N GLY A 86 -10.82 -5.59 -7.49
CA GLY A 86 -10.66 -6.91 -6.85
C GLY A 86 -11.68 -7.95 -7.34
N PRO A 87 -11.73 -9.15 -6.71
CA PRO A 87 -10.91 -9.61 -5.59
C PRO A 87 -9.60 -10.28 -6.02
N GLY A 88 -9.31 -10.43 -7.31
CA GLY A 88 -8.01 -10.96 -7.79
C GLY A 88 -6.95 -9.88 -7.93
N GLU A 89 -5.68 -10.28 -7.96
CA GLU A 89 -4.59 -9.39 -8.35
C GLU A 89 -4.79 -8.84 -9.76
N ASN A 90 -4.33 -7.63 -10.02
CA ASN A 90 -4.45 -6.99 -11.32
C ASN A 90 -3.35 -5.96 -11.56
N TYR A 91 -2.99 -5.77 -12.82
CA TYR A 91 -1.96 -4.82 -13.25
C TYR A 91 -2.52 -3.90 -14.31
N SER A 92 -1.79 -2.83 -14.64
CA SER A 92 -2.24 -1.80 -15.58
C SER A 92 -2.62 -2.38 -16.95
N ASP A 93 -1.93 -3.44 -17.40
CA ASP A 93 -2.19 -4.17 -18.64
C ASP A 93 -2.98 -5.48 -18.46
N ARG A 94 -3.35 -5.84 -17.22
CA ARG A 94 -4.07 -7.08 -16.89
C ARG A 94 -5.08 -6.85 -15.77
N SER A 95 -6.22 -6.25 -16.10
CA SER A 95 -7.29 -5.92 -15.12
C SER A 95 -8.71 -6.23 -15.56
N ALA A 96 -8.94 -6.68 -16.80
CA ALA A 96 -10.29 -6.84 -17.36
C ALA A 96 -11.17 -7.91 -16.67
N ALA A 97 -10.58 -8.82 -15.90
CA ALA A 97 -11.28 -9.89 -15.20
C ALA A 97 -11.82 -9.48 -13.82
N VAL A 98 -11.47 -8.28 -13.34
CA VAL A 98 -11.80 -7.79 -11.99
C VAL A 98 -12.46 -6.42 -12.07
N GLY A 99 -13.24 -6.07 -11.04
CA GLY A 99 -14.05 -4.85 -11.00
C GLY A 99 -13.87 -4.06 -9.72
N VAL A 100 -14.37 -2.83 -9.70
CA VAL A 100 -14.44 -2.04 -8.47
C VAL A 100 -15.51 -2.63 -7.56
N GLY A 101 -15.14 -2.91 -6.32
CA GLY A 101 -16.03 -3.45 -5.30
C GLY A 101 -15.54 -3.16 -3.89
N HIS A 102 -16.26 -3.68 -2.90
CA HIS A 102 -15.86 -3.72 -1.51
C HIS A 102 -15.46 -5.16 -1.19
N TRP A 103 -14.21 -5.36 -0.79
CA TRP A 103 -13.61 -6.68 -0.62
C TRP A 103 -13.03 -6.85 0.78
N LYS A 104 -13.08 -8.09 1.27
CA LYS A 104 -12.50 -8.52 2.55
C LYS A 104 -11.65 -9.75 2.28
N SER A 105 -10.49 -9.83 2.93
CA SER A 105 -9.53 -10.92 2.82
C SER A 105 -8.52 -10.81 3.98
N THR A 106 -7.43 -11.55 3.90
CA THR A 106 -6.27 -11.39 4.78
C THR A 106 -5.02 -11.03 3.99
N VAL A 107 -3.99 -10.49 4.65
CA VAL A 107 -2.68 -10.24 4.03
C VAL A 107 -2.08 -11.55 3.51
N THR A 108 -2.24 -12.65 4.24
CA THR A 108 -1.79 -13.97 3.81
C THR A 108 -2.47 -14.42 2.52
N GLU A 109 -3.78 -14.18 2.38
CA GLU A 109 -4.54 -14.52 1.16
C GLU A 109 -4.17 -13.64 -0.05
N GLN A 110 -3.36 -12.59 0.12
CA GLN A 110 -2.85 -11.79 -1.02
C GLN A 110 -1.63 -12.42 -1.70
N TYR A 111 -1.09 -13.50 -1.14
CA TYR A 111 0.04 -14.20 -1.74
C TYR A 111 -0.39 -15.01 -2.95
N GLU A 112 0.30 -14.79 -4.08
CA GLU A 112 0.12 -15.58 -5.30
C GLU A 112 1.28 -16.55 -5.41
N ASP A 113 0.99 -17.85 -5.36
CA ASP A 113 1.99 -18.93 -5.31
C ASP A 113 2.60 -19.21 -6.68
N ASN A 114 3.37 -18.23 -7.16
CA ASN A 114 4.19 -18.37 -8.35
C ASN A 114 5.32 -19.37 -8.09
N ALA A 115 5.59 -20.24 -9.06
CA ALA A 115 6.63 -21.29 -8.94
C ALA A 115 8.01 -20.73 -8.56
N VAL A 116 8.34 -19.53 -9.05
CA VAL A 116 9.46 -18.71 -8.57
C VAL A 116 8.83 -17.47 -7.92
N PRO A 117 9.07 -17.20 -6.62
CA PRO A 117 8.57 -16.02 -5.93
C PRO A 117 8.94 -14.72 -6.66
N GLN A 118 7.95 -13.85 -6.84
CA GLN A 118 8.04 -12.63 -7.65
C GLN A 118 7.10 -11.56 -7.09
N GLU A 119 7.11 -10.35 -7.64
CA GLU A 119 6.09 -9.34 -7.37
C GLU A 119 4.68 -9.91 -7.57
N HIS A 120 3.79 -9.69 -6.60
CA HIS A 120 2.44 -10.24 -6.60
C HIS A 120 1.47 -9.36 -5.82
N GLY A 121 0.16 -9.62 -5.99
CA GLY A 121 -0.87 -9.09 -5.11
C GLY A 121 -1.19 -7.61 -5.31
N HIS A 122 -0.70 -6.99 -6.39
CA HIS A 122 -1.06 -5.61 -6.72
C HIS A 122 -2.56 -5.50 -7.06
N ARG A 123 -3.17 -4.42 -6.60
CA ARG A 123 -4.57 -4.07 -6.83
C ARG A 123 -4.68 -2.61 -7.23
N GLY A 124 -5.12 -2.35 -8.45
CA GLY A 124 -5.36 -1.01 -8.93
C GLY A 124 -6.60 -0.35 -8.33
N GLY A 125 -6.70 0.97 -8.52
CA GLY A 125 -7.94 1.69 -8.27
C GLY A 125 -8.34 1.77 -6.80
N LEU A 126 -7.39 1.85 -5.88
CA LEU A 126 -7.64 2.02 -4.45
C LEU A 126 -8.45 3.29 -4.17
N ARG A 127 -9.56 3.14 -3.44
CA ARG A 127 -10.38 4.24 -2.91
C ARG A 127 -10.17 4.40 -1.41
N TRP A 128 -10.17 3.29 -0.70
CA TRP A 128 -9.71 3.17 0.69
C TRP A 128 -9.33 1.72 0.98
N LEU A 129 -8.45 1.51 1.95
CA LEU A 129 -8.16 0.21 2.53
C LEU A 129 -8.03 0.35 4.05
N SER A 130 -8.33 -0.72 4.77
CA SER A 130 -8.03 -0.86 6.18
C SER A 130 -7.30 -2.15 6.46
N LEU A 131 -6.33 -2.07 7.37
CA LEU A 131 -5.67 -3.21 7.97
C LEU A 131 -6.00 -3.25 9.46
N SER A 132 -6.24 -4.43 10.03
CA SER A 132 -6.33 -4.58 11.48
C SER A 132 -5.64 -5.83 11.98
N GLN A 133 -5.18 -5.76 13.23
CA GLN A 133 -4.53 -6.88 13.88
C GLN A 133 -5.54 -7.98 14.24
N GLU A 134 -5.11 -9.23 14.21
CA GLU A 134 -5.93 -10.35 14.66
C GLU A 134 -6.17 -10.26 16.18
N SER A 135 -7.42 -10.29 16.63
CA SER A 135 -7.76 -10.30 18.05
C SER A 135 -7.47 -11.68 18.64
N THR A 136 -6.23 -11.94 19.04
CA THR A 136 -5.84 -13.19 19.70
C THR A 136 -6.37 -13.21 21.13
N SER A 137 -7.64 -13.64 21.30
CA SER A 137 -8.28 -13.96 22.59
C SER A 137 -8.52 -12.80 23.58
N SER A 138 -9.43 -13.03 24.53
CA SER A 138 -10.12 -12.09 25.43
C SER A 138 -9.25 -11.23 26.38
N THR A 139 -7.93 -11.21 26.24
CA THR A 139 -7.00 -10.40 27.03
C THR A 139 -6.43 -9.19 26.29
N THR A 140 -6.76 -8.98 25.01
CA THR A 140 -6.45 -7.72 24.29
C THR A 140 -7.42 -6.58 24.63
N ALA A 141 -8.08 -6.66 25.79
CA ALA A 141 -8.81 -5.53 26.37
C ALA A 141 -7.81 -4.46 26.82
N GLY A 142 -7.38 -3.60 25.89
CA GLY A 142 -6.52 -2.46 26.25
C GLY A 142 -5.59 -1.88 25.18
N LEU A 143 -5.55 -2.41 23.95
CA LEU A 143 -4.90 -1.69 22.84
C LEU A 143 -5.97 -0.96 22.03
N PRO A 144 -6.24 0.33 22.31
CA PRO A 144 -7.42 1.05 21.78
C PRO A 144 -7.38 1.33 20.27
N LEU A 145 -6.30 0.98 19.56
CA LEU A 145 -6.09 1.31 18.16
C LEU A 145 -5.34 0.16 17.43
N SER A 146 -6.06 -0.92 17.12
CA SER A 146 -5.55 -2.08 16.38
C SER A 146 -5.91 -2.07 14.89
N GLY A 147 -6.54 -1.00 14.41
CA GLY A 147 -6.91 -0.79 13.00
C GLY A 147 -6.23 0.47 12.42
N LEU A 148 -5.83 0.40 11.14
CA LEU A 148 -5.32 1.51 10.35
C LEU A 148 -6.18 1.64 9.10
N LEU A 149 -6.86 2.78 8.95
CA LEU A 149 -7.67 3.12 7.78
C LEU A 149 -6.91 4.12 6.92
N MET A 150 -6.85 3.86 5.62
CA MET A 150 -6.23 4.73 4.60
C MET A 150 -7.22 5.04 3.48
N VAL A 151 -7.54 6.30 3.26
CA VAL A 151 -8.46 6.79 2.22
C VAL A 151 -7.65 7.49 1.15
N ALA A 152 -7.61 6.91 -0.05
CA ALA A 152 -6.82 7.45 -1.15
C ALA A 152 -7.46 8.67 -1.77
N GLU A 153 -6.64 9.50 -2.40
CA GLU A 153 -7.07 10.57 -3.29
C GLU A 153 -6.60 10.26 -4.71
N PRO A 154 -7.45 10.47 -5.74
CA PRO A 154 -7.03 10.25 -7.11
C PRO A 154 -6.11 11.37 -7.58
N ASN A 155 -5.18 11.03 -8.47
CA ASN A 155 -4.18 11.95 -9.00
C ASN A 155 -4.07 11.87 -10.51
N ARG A 156 -3.50 12.90 -11.15
CA ARG A 156 -3.21 12.88 -12.59
C ARG A 156 -1.83 12.29 -12.81
N LEU A 157 -1.75 11.21 -13.60
CA LEU A 157 -0.48 10.71 -14.11
C LEU A 157 0.09 11.62 -15.20
N PRO A 158 1.40 11.59 -15.47
CA PRO A 158 2.01 12.31 -16.58
C PRO A 158 1.28 12.01 -17.89
N GLY A 159 0.98 13.07 -18.66
CA GLY A 159 0.27 12.96 -19.94
C GLY A 159 -1.23 12.62 -19.84
N SER A 160 -1.77 12.30 -18.67
CA SER A 160 -3.19 11.93 -18.52
C SER A 160 -4.11 13.13 -18.27
N ARG A 161 -5.24 13.18 -18.99
CA ARG A 161 -6.32 14.15 -18.76
C ARG A 161 -7.39 13.67 -17.79
N ILE A 162 -7.30 12.45 -17.29
CA ILE A 162 -8.22 11.90 -16.30
C ILE A 162 -7.51 11.67 -14.97
N LEU A 163 -8.28 11.80 -13.89
CA LEU A 163 -7.82 11.40 -12.57
C LEU A 163 -7.80 9.88 -12.48
N GLN A 164 -6.74 9.34 -11.90
CA GLN A 164 -6.53 7.92 -11.68
C GLN A 164 -6.31 7.67 -10.20
N TRP A 165 -6.88 6.58 -9.73
CA TRP A 165 -6.73 6.16 -8.34
C TRP A 165 -5.47 5.30 -8.20
N PRO A 166 -4.74 5.42 -7.09
CA PRO A 166 -3.50 4.67 -6.89
C PRO A 166 -3.75 3.17 -6.83
N GLY A 167 -2.69 2.39 -6.98
CA GLY A 167 -2.67 0.96 -6.68
C GLY A 167 -2.19 0.68 -5.26
N PHE A 168 -2.35 -0.55 -4.80
CA PHE A 168 -1.73 -1.02 -3.57
C PHE A 168 -1.39 -2.50 -3.60
N ALA A 169 -0.50 -2.93 -2.71
CA ALA A 169 -0.30 -4.32 -2.32
C ALA A 169 -0.07 -4.38 -0.81
N ALA A 170 -0.49 -5.47 -0.16
CA ALA A 170 -0.21 -5.74 1.25
C ALA A 170 0.38 -7.16 1.37
N ARG A 171 1.57 -7.29 1.99
CA ARG A 171 2.35 -8.55 1.99
C ARG A 171 3.09 -8.76 3.31
N HIS A 172 3.41 -10.02 3.61
CA HIS A 172 4.35 -10.41 4.69
C HIS A 172 5.80 -10.56 4.22
N HIS A 173 6.03 -10.46 2.92
CA HIS A 173 7.34 -10.53 2.28
C HIS A 173 7.70 -9.19 1.64
N ASN A 174 8.93 -8.74 1.85
CA ASN A 174 9.45 -7.53 1.20
C ASN A 174 10.13 -7.85 -0.14
N ASP A 175 10.42 -6.80 -0.91
CA ASP A 175 11.01 -6.94 -2.25
C ASP A 175 12.36 -7.68 -2.25
N ALA A 176 13.18 -7.48 -1.20
CA ALA A 176 14.49 -8.13 -1.11
C ALA A 176 14.37 -9.64 -0.84
N GLU A 177 13.40 -10.05 -0.02
CA GLU A 177 13.09 -11.45 0.26
C GLU A 177 12.56 -12.15 -0.99
N LEU A 178 11.59 -11.53 -1.69
CA LEU A 178 11.06 -12.05 -2.95
C LEU A 178 12.15 -12.16 -4.03
N TRP A 179 13.03 -11.17 -4.14
CA TRP A 179 14.13 -11.17 -5.10
C TRP A 179 15.17 -12.29 -4.85
N ALA A 180 15.41 -12.63 -3.59
CA ALA A 180 16.41 -13.63 -3.21
C ALA A 180 15.90 -15.08 -3.32
N ALA A 181 14.59 -15.30 -3.21
CA ALA A 181 13.99 -16.63 -3.19
C ALA A 181 13.95 -17.27 -4.59
N LEU A 182 14.21 -18.58 -4.65
CA LEU A 182 14.07 -19.35 -5.89
C LEU A 182 12.87 -20.29 -5.86
N HIS A 183 12.38 -20.63 -4.65
CA HIS A 183 11.20 -21.44 -4.41
C HIS A 183 10.37 -20.83 -3.27
N SER A 184 9.06 -21.10 -3.24
CA SER A 184 8.18 -20.61 -2.16
C SER A 184 8.58 -21.09 -0.77
N SER A 185 9.27 -22.23 -0.66
CA SER A 185 9.85 -22.73 0.60
C SER A 185 11.03 -21.90 1.13
N ASP A 186 11.63 -21.05 0.30
CA ASP A 186 12.73 -20.16 0.70
C ASP A 186 12.20 -18.91 1.42
N LEU A 187 10.90 -18.63 1.30
CA LEU A 187 10.23 -17.52 1.95
C LEU A 187 9.97 -17.82 3.42
N SER A 188 10.09 -16.80 4.25
CA SER A 188 9.70 -16.89 5.65
C SER A 188 8.19 -17.13 5.78
N ALA A 189 7.78 -17.83 6.83
CA ALA A 189 6.36 -18.02 7.15
C ALA A 189 5.64 -16.67 7.33
N GLY A 190 4.39 -16.58 6.84
CA GLY A 190 3.65 -15.32 6.71
C GLY A 190 3.26 -14.64 8.03
N PRO A 191 2.20 -15.08 8.73
CA PRO A 191 1.66 -14.35 9.89
C PRO A 191 2.63 -14.25 11.08
N GLY A 192 2.45 -13.20 11.88
CA GLY A 192 3.28 -12.94 13.07
C GLY A 192 4.55 -12.13 12.80
N ARG A 193 4.62 -11.45 11.65
CA ARG A 193 5.72 -10.54 11.29
C ARG A 193 5.20 -9.22 10.73
N ASP A 194 6.14 -8.35 10.36
CA ASP A 194 5.82 -7.05 9.77
C ASP A 194 5.01 -7.21 8.49
N THR A 195 4.04 -6.32 8.32
CA THR A 195 3.22 -6.23 7.12
C THR A 195 3.67 -5.05 6.29
N TYR A 196 4.06 -5.31 5.06
CA TYR A 196 4.51 -4.33 4.07
C TYR A 196 3.32 -3.88 3.23
N VAL A 197 3.04 -2.59 3.24
CA VAL A 197 1.97 -1.97 2.44
C VAL A 197 2.58 -1.04 1.40
N TYR A 198 2.34 -1.35 0.14
CA TYR A 198 2.77 -0.54 -0.98
C TYR A 198 1.59 0.29 -1.45
N LEU A 199 1.82 1.59 -1.69
CA LEU A 199 0.85 2.50 -2.29
C LEU A 199 1.48 3.12 -3.53
N ASP A 200 0.94 2.80 -4.70
CA ASP A 200 1.55 3.18 -5.97
C ASP A 200 0.75 4.26 -6.67
N ALA A 201 1.43 5.34 -7.06
CA ALA A 201 0.86 6.27 -8.02
C ALA A 201 0.68 5.56 -9.36
N ALA A 202 1.66 4.75 -9.76
CA ALA A 202 1.60 3.91 -10.93
C ALA A 202 2.54 2.71 -10.81
N GLN A 203 2.14 1.59 -11.43
CA GLN A 203 2.95 0.40 -11.60
C GLN A 203 2.94 0.01 -13.09
N ARG A 204 4.12 -0.38 -13.56
CA ARG A 204 4.34 -0.83 -14.93
C ARG A 204 3.50 -2.06 -15.23
N GLY A 205 3.09 -2.23 -16.49
CA GLY A 205 2.44 -3.46 -16.95
C GLY A 205 3.39 -4.67 -16.93
N LEU A 206 2.81 -5.86 -16.84
CA LEU A 206 3.54 -7.13 -16.80
C LEU A 206 4.18 -7.49 -18.14
N GLY A 207 3.43 -7.33 -19.23
CA GLY A 207 3.77 -7.92 -20.53
C GLY A 207 3.79 -9.45 -20.50
N THR A 208 4.44 -10.06 -21.49
CA THR A 208 4.63 -11.51 -21.62
C THR A 208 6.06 -11.87 -22.05
N ALA A 209 7.05 -11.07 -21.62
CA ALA A 209 8.44 -11.13 -22.07
C ALA A 209 9.18 -12.44 -21.79
N SER A 210 8.60 -13.37 -21.02
CA SER A 210 9.12 -14.73 -20.86
C SER A 210 9.16 -15.50 -22.19
N CYS A 211 8.15 -15.32 -23.05
CA CYS A 211 8.08 -15.95 -24.38
C CYS A 211 7.23 -15.14 -25.38
N GLY A 212 7.24 -13.82 -25.25
CA GLY A 212 6.38 -12.91 -26.01
C GLY A 212 6.87 -11.46 -25.92
N PRO A 213 6.03 -10.49 -26.32
CA PRO A 213 6.38 -9.08 -26.21
C PRO A 213 6.46 -8.64 -24.74
N ASP A 214 7.30 -7.65 -24.50
CA ASP A 214 7.24 -6.84 -23.29
C ASP A 214 5.93 -6.02 -23.22
N THR A 215 5.65 -5.38 -22.08
CA THR A 215 4.45 -4.57 -21.92
C THR A 215 4.40 -3.43 -22.96
N LEU A 216 3.18 -3.10 -23.40
CA LEU A 216 2.96 -2.04 -24.38
C LEU A 216 3.41 -0.69 -23.82
N SER A 217 3.81 0.23 -24.70
CA SER A 217 4.27 1.58 -24.32
C SER A 217 3.26 2.36 -23.47
N ALA A 218 1.96 2.08 -23.62
CA ALA A 218 0.89 2.68 -22.84
C ALA A 218 0.90 2.29 -21.35
N TYR A 219 1.57 1.19 -20.99
CA TYR A 219 1.68 0.67 -19.62
C TYR A 219 3.08 0.80 -19.04
N ARG A 220 3.96 1.52 -19.74
CA ARG A 220 5.30 1.90 -19.27
C ARG A 220 5.27 3.20 -18.50
N LEU A 221 6.23 3.38 -17.61
CA LEU A 221 6.32 4.60 -16.79
C LEU A 221 7.35 5.58 -17.38
N GLY A 222 6.96 6.84 -17.51
CA GLY A 222 7.80 7.89 -18.08
C GLY A 222 8.22 8.94 -17.07
N ALA A 223 9.03 9.89 -17.53
CA ALA A 223 9.36 11.09 -16.78
C ALA A 223 8.11 11.91 -16.44
N GLY A 224 8.25 12.78 -15.43
CA GLY A 224 7.20 13.69 -15.02
C GLY A 224 6.76 13.49 -13.57
N LYS A 225 5.60 14.07 -13.25
CA LYS A 225 5.11 14.19 -11.88
C LYS A 225 4.15 13.06 -11.53
N TYR A 226 4.49 12.29 -10.50
CA TYR A 226 3.64 11.28 -9.90
C TYR A 226 3.32 11.69 -8.47
N ARG A 227 2.15 11.27 -7.96
CA ARG A 227 1.75 11.57 -6.59
C ARG A 227 0.94 10.42 -6.00
N VAL A 228 1.30 10.04 -4.78
CA VAL A 228 0.47 9.25 -3.89
C VAL A 228 -0.03 10.19 -2.79
N SER A 229 -1.33 10.18 -2.53
CA SER A 229 -1.93 10.97 -1.46
C SER A 229 -3.00 10.14 -0.77
N VAL A 230 -2.85 9.94 0.53
CA VAL A 230 -3.76 9.16 1.36
C VAL A 230 -4.04 9.89 2.66
N TRP A 231 -5.27 9.82 3.14
CA TRP A 231 -5.61 10.18 4.51
C TRP A 231 -5.56 8.93 5.37
N CYS A 232 -4.78 8.94 6.43
CA CYS A 232 -4.67 7.84 7.38
C CYS A 232 -5.23 8.23 8.75
N ARG A 233 -5.86 7.25 9.42
CA ARG A 233 -6.33 7.35 10.79
C ARG A 233 -6.33 5.96 11.43
N TYR A 234 -5.79 5.85 12.63
CA TYR A 234 -6.00 4.66 13.44
C TYR A 234 -7.45 4.61 13.95
N PHE A 235 -8.02 3.41 14.05
CA PHE A 235 -9.38 3.19 14.53
C PHE A 235 -9.47 1.93 15.39
N ASP A 236 -10.52 1.86 16.20
CA ASP A 236 -10.90 0.66 16.94
C ASP A 236 -11.86 -0.20 16.08
N PRO A 237 -11.42 -1.36 15.56
CA PRO A 237 -12.26 -2.21 14.72
C PRO A 237 -13.45 -2.84 15.46
N SER A 238 -13.49 -2.76 16.80
CA SER A 238 -14.60 -3.29 17.60
C SER A 238 -15.74 -2.28 17.80
N THR A 239 -15.47 -0.98 17.66
CA THR A 239 -16.44 0.09 17.94
C THR A 239 -16.64 1.08 16.79
N GLU A 240 -15.71 1.15 15.83
CA GLU A 240 -15.77 2.07 14.70
C GLU A 240 -15.95 1.33 13.38
N GLU A 241 -16.95 1.75 12.59
CA GLU A 241 -17.19 1.24 11.24
C GLU A 241 -16.40 2.05 10.19
N GLN A 242 -15.55 1.38 9.41
CA GLN A 242 -14.68 2.01 8.42
C GLN A 242 -15.47 2.79 7.37
N GLU A 243 -16.58 2.25 6.87
CA GLU A 243 -17.41 2.95 5.88
C GLU A 243 -17.93 4.30 6.41
N LEU A 244 -18.37 4.35 7.68
CA LEU A 244 -18.84 5.57 8.30
C LEU A 244 -17.71 6.59 8.46
N LEU A 245 -16.52 6.15 8.87
CA LEU A 245 -15.33 7.00 8.96
C LEU A 245 -14.96 7.60 7.61
N VAL A 246 -14.97 6.79 6.54
CA VAL A 246 -14.70 7.24 5.16
C VAL A 246 -15.75 8.24 4.70
N ARG A 247 -17.04 7.98 4.95
CA ARG A 247 -18.14 8.89 4.59
C ARG A 247 -18.00 10.23 5.28
N ASN A 248 -17.72 10.24 6.57
CA ASN A 248 -17.52 11.46 7.36
C ASN A 248 -16.32 12.28 6.86
N LEU A 249 -15.20 11.61 6.55
CA LEU A 249 -14.03 12.27 5.98
C LEU A 249 -14.34 12.91 4.63
N ARG A 250 -14.99 12.19 3.71
CA ARG A 250 -15.32 12.70 2.38
C ARG A 250 -16.34 13.84 2.41
N ALA A 251 -17.30 13.80 3.33
CA ALA A 251 -18.23 14.91 3.54
C ALA A 251 -17.48 16.19 3.94
N ALA A 252 -16.42 16.07 4.75
CA ALA A 252 -15.56 17.19 5.10
C ALA A 252 -14.69 17.66 3.92
N TRP A 253 -14.20 16.77 3.04
CA TRP A 253 -13.43 17.16 1.84
C TRP A 253 -14.22 18.04 0.88
N ALA A 254 -15.51 17.78 0.69
CA ALA A 254 -16.37 18.61 -0.16
C ALA A 254 -16.49 20.06 0.33
N GLN A 255 -16.09 20.35 1.57
CA GLN A 255 -16.12 21.68 2.19
C GLN A 255 -14.73 22.36 2.22
N LEU A 256 -13.66 21.69 1.77
CA LEU A 256 -12.33 22.29 1.70
C LEU A 256 -12.24 23.20 0.45
N PRO A 257 -11.76 24.44 0.57
CA PRO A 257 -11.53 25.29 -0.58
C PRO A 257 -10.46 24.66 -1.49
N ILE A 258 -10.80 24.53 -2.77
CA ILE A 258 -9.94 24.01 -3.85
C ILE A 258 -8.70 24.88 -4.02
#